data_AF-A0A7X9CXV4-F1
#
_entry.id   AF-A0A7X9CXV4-F1
#
_cell.length_a   1.000
_cell.length_b   1.000
_cell.length_c   1.000
_cell.angle_alpha   90.00
_cell.angle_beta   90.00
_cell.angle_gamma   90.00
#
_symmetry.space_group_name_H-M   'P 1'
#
loop_
_entity.id
_entity.type
_entity.pdbx_description
1 polymer ?
#
loop_
_entity_poly.entity_id
_entity_poly.type
_entity_poly.pdbx_seq_one_letter_code
_entity_poly.pdbx_strand_id
1 'polypeptide(L)'
;QILIFFILGLLSNVQGIVKAFPYALAIMLFMTFVSRPVSVFGLMSLSKRSYLQQKLVVSWAGIRGAASIVFAIVAVSSGVALENDLFHIIFTIVLLSLAFQGGLMPLVAVKTKMYDPEGDVMKTFTDYEEERKLHFVMSEIYEDHPWIGSKLQDVFLPKDIRVVLVERDSKQFMPNGQTLFELGDRLTLSALHYDPALNQIELNERTVKEGDRFAGRYIRDLKLHANERIILLERNGEVIIPTGDTQVLVDDLIVINWMRT
;
A
#
# COMPACT_ATOMS: atom_id res chain seq x y z
N GLN A 1 23.30 -4.96 6.35
CA GLN A 1 23.89 -4.75 5.01
C GLN A 1 24.79 -3.51 4.96
N ILE A 2 24.36 -2.35 5.47
CA ILE A 2 25.19 -1.12 5.52
C ILE A 2 26.52 -1.35 6.26
N LEU A 3 26.50 -2.02 7.41
CA LEU A 3 27.70 -2.37 8.18
C LEU A 3 28.72 -3.19 7.38
N ILE A 4 28.25 -4.13 6.56
CA ILE A 4 29.09 -4.99 5.72
C ILE A 4 29.83 -4.11 4.70
N PHE A 5 29.09 -3.28 3.94
CA PHE A 5 29.70 -2.34 2.99
C PHE A 5 30.69 -1.38 3.64
N PHE A 6 30.39 -0.90 4.86
CA PHE A 6 31.28 0.00 5.60
C PHE A 6 32.61 -0.68 6.00
N ILE A 7 32.53 -1.87 6.61
CA ILE A 7 33.71 -2.65 7.01
C ILE A 7 34.56 -3.01 5.77
N LEU A 8 33.91 -3.38 4.68
CA LEU A 8 34.56 -3.69 3.41
C LEU A 8 35.27 -2.49 2.77
N GLY A 9 34.66 -1.31 2.83
CA GLY A 9 35.30 -0.07 2.42
C GLY A 9 36.56 0.22 3.24
N LEU A 10 36.54 -0.07 4.55
CA LEU A 10 37.68 0.11 5.44
C LEU A 10 38.83 -0.88 5.14
N LEU A 11 38.51 -2.11 4.75
CA LEU A 11 39.48 -3.17 4.41
C LEU A 11 40.09 -3.00 3.02
N SER A 12 39.46 -2.25 2.13
CA SER A 12 39.90 -2.10 0.74
C SER A 12 41.03 -1.06 0.61
N ASN A 13 42.02 -1.35 -0.23
CA ASN A 13 43.07 -0.40 -0.59
C ASN A 13 42.66 0.42 -1.82
N VAL A 14 42.77 1.75 -1.73
CA VAL A 14 42.47 2.69 -2.83
C VAL A 14 43.30 2.39 -4.08
N GLN A 15 44.58 2.02 -3.92
CA GLN A 15 45.44 1.69 -5.06
C GLN A 15 45.00 0.40 -5.77
N GLY A 16 44.47 -0.57 -5.01
CA GLY A 16 43.93 -1.82 -5.56
C GLY A 16 42.66 -1.57 -6.39
N ILE A 17 41.78 -0.69 -5.90
CA ILE A 17 40.57 -0.26 -6.62
C ILE A 17 40.94 0.40 -7.96
N VAL A 18 41.88 1.35 -7.95
CA VAL A 18 42.28 2.07 -9.17
C VAL A 18 42.90 1.13 -10.21
N LYS A 19 43.72 0.17 -9.78
CA LYS A 19 44.29 -0.85 -10.67
C LYS A 19 43.23 -1.83 -11.21
N ALA A 20 42.23 -2.16 -10.40
CA ALA A 20 41.15 -3.05 -10.77
C ALA A 20 40.08 -2.37 -11.65
N PHE A 21 40.02 -1.05 -11.66
CA PHE A 21 39.01 -0.25 -12.36
C PHE A 21 38.77 -0.64 -13.83
N PRO A 22 39.78 -0.75 -14.72
CA PRO A 22 39.54 -1.09 -16.12
C PRO A 22 38.91 -2.48 -16.30
N TYR A 23 39.38 -3.47 -15.53
CA TYR A 23 38.84 -4.83 -15.55
C TYR A 23 37.41 -4.86 -15.00
N ALA A 24 37.19 -4.19 -13.86
CA ALA A 24 35.89 -4.08 -13.23
C ALA A 24 34.86 -3.39 -14.14
N LEU A 25 35.24 -2.29 -14.79
CA LEU A 25 34.39 -1.56 -15.74
C LEU A 25 34.00 -2.44 -16.93
N ALA A 26 34.97 -3.13 -17.54
CA ALA A 26 34.70 -4.03 -18.67
C ALA A 26 33.73 -5.16 -18.29
N ILE A 27 33.96 -5.81 -17.15
CA ILE A 27 33.09 -6.89 -16.63
C ILE A 27 31.70 -6.35 -16.26
N MET A 28 31.62 -5.15 -15.66
CA MET A 28 30.36 -4.51 -15.32
C MET A 28 29.54 -4.21 -16.58
N LEU A 29 30.14 -3.59 -17.59
CA LEU A 29 29.50 -3.26 -18.85
C LEU A 29 29.01 -4.52 -19.57
N PHE A 30 29.87 -5.53 -19.71
CA PHE A 30 29.50 -6.79 -20.34
C PHE A 30 28.29 -7.44 -19.66
N MET A 31 28.32 -7.56 -18.33
CA MET A 31 27.23 -8.20 -17.61
C MET A 31 25.93 -7.38 -17.65
N THR A 32 26.03 -6.06 -17.65
CA THR A 32 24.88 -5.14 -17.65
C THR A 32 24.21 -5.05 -19.01
N PHE A 33 25.00 -4.95 -20.09
CA PHE A 33 24.48 -4.73 -21.43
C PHE A 33 24.31 -6.02 -22.25
N VAL A 34 24.99 -7.11 -21.87
CA VAL A 34 24.94 -8.38 -22.60
C VAL A 34 24.33 -9.48 -21.75
N SER A 35 25.00 -9.89 -20.67
CA SER A 35 24.59 -11.08 -19.89
C SER A 35 23.16 -10.96 -19.36
N ARG A 36 22.83 -9.80 -18.77
CA ARG A 36 21.53 -9.61 -18.13
C ARG A 36 20.37 -9.43 -19.11
N PRO A 37 20.45 -8.60 -20.16
CA PRO A 37 19.41 -8.53 -21.18
C PRO A 37 19.18 -9.89 -21.85
N VAL A 38 20.24 -10.63 -22.20
CA VAL A 38 20.10 -11.98 -22.80
C VAL A 38 19.34 -12.92 -21.85
N SER A 39 19.70 -12.93 -20.57
CA SER A 39 19.05 -13.79 -19.57
C SER A 39 17.57 -13.42 -19.36
N VAL A 40 17.27 -12.13 -19.21
CA VAL A 40 15.91 -11.64 -18.97
C VAL A 40 15.03 -11.83 -20.20
N PHE A 41 15.52 -11.50 -21.39
CA PHE A 41 14.76 -11.70 -22.63
C PHE A 41 14.54 -13.18 -22.92
N GLY A 42 15.53 -14.04 -22.64
CA GLY A 42 15.41 -15.49 -22.74
C GLY A 42 14.34 -16.05 -21.81
N LEU A 43 14.40 -15.74 -20.52
CA LEU A 43 13.43 -16.22 -19.53
C LEU A 43 12.02 -15.66 -19.77
N MET A 44 11.91 -14.36 -20.08
CA MET A 44 10.63 -13.71 -20.36
C MET A 44 10.13 -13.92 -21.80
N SER A 45 10.81 -14.71 -22.62
CA SER A 45 10.31 -15.11 -23.95
C SER A 45 9.16 -16.11 -23.86
N LEU A 46 9.12 -16.91 -22.78
CA LEU A 46 8.06 -17.90 -22.54
C LEU A 46 6.73 -17.27 -22.10
N SER A 47 6.73 -16.02 -21.63
CA SER A 47 5.52 -15.35 -21.15
C SER A 47 4.86 -14.53 -22.26
N LYS A 48 3.62 -14.87 -22.61
CA LYS A 48 2.82 -14.23 -23.68
C LYS A 48 2.40 -12.78 -23.38
N ARG A 49 2.63 -12.27 -22.17
CA ARG A 49 2.16 -10.95 -21.69
C ARG A 49 3.29 -9.97 -21.33
N SER A 50 4.53 -10.23 -21.72
CA SER A 50 5.63 -9.35 -21.33
C SER A 50 5.82 -8.16 -22.28
N TYR A 51 5.42 -6.98 -21.82
CA TYR A 51 5.68 -5.71 -22.51
C TYR A 51 7.18 -5.40 -22.54
N LEU A 52 7.66 -4.85 -23.67
CA LEU A 52 9.07 -4.47 -23.87
C LEU A 52 9.60 -3.55 -22.77
N GLN A 53 8.76 -2.65 -22.25
CA GLN A 53 9.11 -1.75 -21.16
C GLN A 53 9.49 -2.50 -19.88
N GLN A 54 8.73 -3.53 -19.52
CA GLN A 54 9.00 -4.36 -18.33
C GLN A 54 10.31 -5.13 -18.49
N LYS A 55 10.57 -5.71 -19.67
CA LYS A 55 11.83 -6.43 -19.96
C LYS A 55 13.04 -5.51 -19.81
N LEU A 56 12.94 -4.26 -20.30
CA LEU A 56 13.99 -3.26 -20.18
C LEU A 56 14.26 -2.89 -18.72
N VAL A 57 13.23 -2.59 -17.93
CA VAL A 57 13.38 -2.25 -16.50
C VAL A 57 13.98 -3.42 -15.72
N VAL A 58 13.49 -4.64 -15.90
CA VAL A 58 13.99 -5.83 -15.19
C VAL A 58 15.43 -6.14 -15.58
N SER A 59 15.79 -5.96 -16.86
CA SER A 59 17.17 -6.11 -17.33
C SER A 59 18.09 -5.05 -16.71
N TRP A 60 17.59 -3.83 -16.47
CA TRP A 60 18.35 -2.75 -15.87
C TRP A 60 18.47 -2.84 -14.35
N ALA A 61 17.48 -3.42 -13.67
CA ALA A 61 17.38 -3.58 -12.20
C ALA A 61 18.44 -4.53 -11.59
N GLY A 62 19.54 -4.79 -12.29
CA GLY A 62 20.59 -5.73 -11.93
C GLY A 62 21.69 -5.22 -11.06
N ILE A 63 21.31 -4.51 -10.01
CA ILE A 63 22.23 -3.99 -9.03
C ILE A 63 22.91 -5.19 -8.34
N ARG A 64 24.24 -5.24 -8.42
CA ARG A 64 25.02 -6.26 -7.73
C ARG A 64 25.09 -5.90 -6.24
N GLY A 65 24.87 -6.89 -5.40
CA GLY A 65 24.69 -6.68 -3.97
C GLY A 65 25.81 -7.23 -3.09
N ALA A 66 25.56 -7.19 -1.78
CA ALA A 66 26.47 -7.66 -0.74
C ALA A 66 26.88 -9.14 -0.91
N ALA A 67 26.01 -9.99 -1.47
CA ALA A 67 26.29 -11.41 -1.65
C ALA A 67 27.55 -11.67 -2.50
N SER A 68 27.74 -10.93 -3.59
CA SER A 68 28.93 -11.06 -4.45
C SER A 68 30.21 -10.75 -3.68
N ILE A 69 30.17 -9.77 -2.78
CA ILE A 69 31.32 -9.39 -1.98
C ILE A 69 31.62 -10.44 -0.90
N VAL A 70 30.59 -11.00 -0.26
CA VAL A 70 30.77 -12.09 0.71
C VAL A 70 31.44 -13.30 0.05
N PHE A 71 31.01 -13.68 -1.16
CA PHE A 71 31.67 -14.75 -1.91
C PHE A 71 33.11 -14.42 -2.30
N ALA A 72 33.41 -13.16 -2.64
CA ALA A 72 34.78 -12.72 -2.90
C ALA A 72 35.68 -12.89 -1.67
N ILE A 73 35.19 -12.50 -0.49
CA ILE A 73 35.92 -12.66 0.77
C ILE A 73 36.18 -14.14 1.06
N VAL A 74 35.15 -14.98 0.95
CA VAL A 74 35.28 -16.43 1.18
C VAL A 74 36.29 -17.07 0.22
N ALA A 75 36.28 -16.66 -1.05
CA ALA A 75 37.24 -17.15 -2.03
C ALA A 75 38.68 -16.74 -1.67
N VAL A 76 38.90 -15.49 -1.27
CA VAL A 76 40.23 -15.01 -0.88
C VAL A 76 40.71 -15.61 0.45
N SER A 77 39.80 -15.82 1.43
CA SER A 77 40.15 -16.42 2.72
C SER A 77 40.47 -17.91 2.63
N SER A 78 40.03 -18.59 1.57
CA SER A 78 40.36 -20.00 1.31
C SER A 78 41.82 -20.26 0.88
N GLY A 79 42.67 -19.23 0.82
CA GLY A 79 44.12 -19.38 0.65
C GLY A 79 44.56 -19.68 -0.79
N VAL A 80 43.66 -19.51 -1.78
CA VAL A 80 44.01 -19.65 -3.19
C VAL A 80 44.92 -18.50 -3.58
N ALA A 81 46.13 -18.81 -4.08
CA ALA A 81 47.04 -17.83 -4.66
C ALA A 81 46.44 -17.29 -5.97
N LEU A 82 45.61 -16.26 -5.84
CA LEU A 82 45.04 -15.54 -6.96
C LEU A 82 46.08 -14.53 -7.47
N GLU A 83 46.47 -14.67 -8.74
CA GLU A 83 47.39 -13.77 -9.44
C GLU A 83 46.81 -12.35 -9.58
N ASN A 84 45.48 -12.23 -9.55
CA ASN A 84 44.74 -10.98 -9.61
C ASN A 84 43.95 -10.74 -8.33
N ASP A 85 43.86 -9.47 -7.93
CA ASP A 85 43.16 -9.05 -6.72
C ASP A 85 41.63 -9.11 -6.89
N LEU A 86 41.12 -10.34 -6.84
CA LEU A 86 39.71 -10.69 -7.08
C LEU A 86 38.77 -9.95 -6.13
N PHE A 87 39.23 -9.70 -4.90
CA PHE A 87 38.53 -8.87 -3.94
C PHE A 87 38.32 -7.46 -4.47
N HIS A 88 39.39 -6.76 -4.85
CA HIS A 88 39.29 -5.39 -5.33
C HIS A 88 38.51 -5.30 -6.65
N ILE A 89 38.61 -6.29 -7.52
CA ILE A 89 37.80 -6.36 -8.76
C ILE A 89 36.31 -6.44 -8.43
N ILE A 90 35.89 -7.41 -7.62
CA ILE A 90 34.47 -7.59 -7.29
C ILE A 90 33.93 -6.39 -6.51
N PHE A 91 34.70 -5.88 -5.55
CA PHE A 91 34.35 -4.69 -4.80
C PHE A 91 34.12 -3.48 -5.72
N THR A 92 35.05 -3.24 -6.66
CA THR A 92 34.93 -2.14 -7.63
C THR A 92 33.73 -2.33 -8.55
N ILE A 93 33.44 -3.55 -9.00
CA ILE A 93 32.25 -3.83 -9.81
C ILE A 93 30.96 -3.52 -9.04
N VAL A 94 30.87 -3.89 -7.76
CA VAL A 94 29.68 -3.62 -6.95
C VAL A 94 29.50 -2.12 -6.72
N LEU A 95 30.58 -1.40 -6.39
CA LEU A 95 30.54 0.07 -6.25
C LEU A 95 30.06 0.75 -7.54
N LEU A 96 30.63 0.35 -8.68
CA LEU A 96 30.28 0.93 -9.97
C LEU A 96 28.84 0.59 -10.38
N SER A 97 28.39 -0.64 -10.11
CA SER A 97 27.01 -1.09 -10.33
C SER A 97 26.02 -0.29 -9.49
N LEU A 98 26.31 -0.06 -8.20
CA LEU A 98 25.47 0.76 -7.32
C LEU A 98 25.42 2.22 -7.78
N ALA A 99 26.58 2.81 -8.13
CA ALA A 99 26.65 4.19 -8.58
C ALA A 99 25.92 4.40 -9.93
N PHE A 100 26.19 3.53 -10.90
CA PHE A 100 25.67 3.66 -12.26
C PHE A 100 24.26 3.11 -12.38
N GLN A 101 24.03 1.83 -12.07
CA GLN A 101 22.71 1.21 -12.23
C GLN A 101 21.74 1.69 -11.16
N GLY A 102 22.19 1.83 -9.91
CA GLY A 102 21.36 2.38 -8.82
C GLY A 102 20.98 3.84 -9.06
N GLY A 103 21.95 4.68 -9.44
CA GLY A 103 21.69 6.10 -9.74
C GLY A 103 20.81 6.33 -10.97
N LEU A 104 20.94 5.49 -12.01
CA LEU A 104 20.15 5.60 -13.24
C LEU A 104 18.78 4.89 -13.16
N MET A 105 18.52 4.11 -12.11
CA MET A 105 17.26 3.36 -11.99
C MET A 105 16.01 4.26 -12.04
N PRO A 106 15.96 5.41 -11.34
CA PRO A 106 14.80 6.31 -11.42
C PRO A 106 14.59 6.85 -12.85
N LEU A 107 15.67 7.21 -13.55
CA LEU A 107 15.60 7.70 -14.92
C LEU A 107 15.07 6.64 -15.89
N VAL A 108 15.47 5.37 -15.70
CA VAL A 108 14.97 4.25 -16.50
C VAL A 108 13.50 4.00 -16.22
N ALA A 109 13.07 4.05 -14.96
CA ALA A 109 11.65 3.91 -14.59
C ALA A 109 10.79 5.01 -15.24
N VAL A 110 11.24 6.26 -15.21
CA VAL A 110 10.57 7.39 -15.87
C VAL A 110 10.48 7.18 -17.38
N LYS A 111 11.59 6.86 -18.03
CA LYS A 111 11.65 6.70 -19.49
C LYS A 111 10.82 5.52 -20.00
N THR A 112 10.68 4.47 -19.20
CA THR A 112 9.89 3.29 -19.55
C THR A 112 8.42 3.41 -19.15
N LYS A 113 7.99 4.54 -18.56
CA LYS A 113 6.65 4.75 -18.00
C LYS A 113 6.27 3.69 -16.96
N MET A 114 7.27 3.18 -16.23
CA MET A 114 7.14 2.18 -15.16
C MET A 114 7.37 2.85 -13.79
N TYR A 115 6.88 4.06 -13.64
CA TYR A 115 6.86 4.80 -12.38
C TYR A 115 5.43 5.26 -12.14
N ASP A 116 5.01 5.24 -10.88
CA ASP A 116 3.70 5.70 -10.46
C ASP A 116 3.87 7.01 -9.67
N PRO A 117 3.57 8.17 -10.27
CA PRO A 117 3.73 9.46 -9.60
C PRO A 117 2.67 9.73 -8.53
N GLU A 118 1.55 9.00 -8.53
CA GLU A 118 0.50 9.10 -7.50
C GLU A 118 0.59 7.96 -6.48
N GLY A 119 1.55 7.05 -6.66
CA GLY A 119 1.87 6.00 -5.70
C GLY A 119 2.38 6.61 -4.41
N ASP A 120 1.65 6.40 -3.31
CA ASP A 120 2.07 6.81 -1.98
C ASP A 120 3.38 6.12 -1.59
N VAL A 121 4.41 6.93 -1.33
CA VAL A 121 5.77 6.50 -0.94
C VAL A 121 5.81 5.79 0.42
N MET A 122 4.73 5.87 1.21
CA MET A 122 4.56 5.15 2.48
C MET A 122 4.00 3.73 2.30
N LYS A 123 3.61 3.33 1.08
CA LYS A 123 3.13 1.97 0.81
C LYS A 123 4.26 0.95 0.97
N THR A 124 4.05 -0.02 1.86
CA THR A 124 4.97 -1.14 2.10
C THR A 124 4.65 -2.30 1.15
N PHE A 125 5.55 -3.27 0.97
CA PHE A 125 5.33 -4.46 0.13
C PHE A 125 4.03 -5.23 0.45
N THR A 126 3.48 -5.07 1.66
CA THR A 126 2.21 -5.64 2.12
C THR A 126 0.98 -4.97 1.49
N ASP A 127 1.09 -3.71 1.07
CA ASP A 127 -0.02 -2.90 0.55
C ASP A 127 -0.29 -3.14 -0.95
N TYR A 128 0.51 -3.99 -1.61
CA TYR A 128 0.27 -4.42 -2.99
C TYR A 128 -0.85 -5.46 -3.11
N GLU A 129 -1.31 -6.01 -1.98
CA GLU A 129 -2.53 -6.81 -1.96
C GLU A 129 -3.74 -5.89 -1.77
N GLU A 130 -4.47 -5.72 -2.87
CA GLU A 130 -5.89 -5.34 -2.91
C GLU A 130 -6.26 -3.85 -2.82
N GLU A 131 -5.92 -3.10 -3.86
CA GLU A 131 -6.89 -2.15 -4.44
C GLU A 131 -8.01 -2.93 -5.15
N ARG A 132 -8.69 -3.85 -4.45
CA ARG A 132 -10.00 -4.30 -4.91
C ARG A 132 -10.93 -3.12 -4.71
N LYS A 133 -11.40 -2.55 -5.82
CA LYS A 133 -12.40 -1.47 -5.85
C LYS A 133 -13.71 -1.81 -5.11
N LEU A 134 -13.87 -3.04 -4.62
CA LEU A 134 -15.07 -3.57 -3.99
C LEU A 134 -14.69 -4.24 -2.66
N HIS A 135 -15.18 -3.70 -1.56
CA HIS A 135 -15.06 -4.24 -0.21
C HIS A 135 -16.33 -4.98 0.17
N PHE A 136 -16.20 -6.08 0.92
CA PHE A 136 -17.34 -6.83 1.44
C PHE A 136 -17.44 -6.65 2.95
N VAL A 137 -18.60 -6.20 3.42
CA VAL A 137 -18.90 -6.02 4.84
C VAL A 137 -20.04 -6.96 5.21
N MET A 138 -19.86 -7.72 6.29
CA MET A 138 -20.91 -8.57 6.84
C MET A 138 -21.67 -7.81 7.92
N SER A 139 -22.99 -7.89 7.88
CA SER A 139 -23.90 -7.29 8.87
C SER A 139 -25.00 -8.28 9.23
N GLU A 140 -25.54 -8.20 10.43
CA GLU A 140 -26.61 -9.08 10.91
C GLU A 140 -27.85 -8.26 11.26
N ILE A 141 -29.03 -8.77 10.90
CA ILE A 141 -30.32 -8.20 11.28
C ILE A 141 -30.65 -8.62 12.72
N TYR A 142 -30.47 -7.72 13.68
CA TYR A 142 -30.84 -7.88 15.09
C TYR A 142 -32.26 -7.31 15.38
N GLU A 143 -32.78 -7.49 16.60
CA GLU A 143 -34.17 -7.16 16.98
C GLU A 143 -34.56 -5.70 16.70
N ASP A 144 -33.66 -4.75 16.96
CA ASP A 144 -33.86 -3.31 16.73
C ASP A 144 -33.29 -2.81 15.38
N HIS A 145 -33.01 -3.72 14.43
CA HIS A 145 -32.40 -3.33 13.17
C HIS A 145 -33.41 -2.59 12.27
N PRO A 146 -33.08 -1.40 11.71
CA PRO A 146 -34.04 -0.58 10.95
C PRO A 146 -34.67 -1.24 9.73
N TRP A 147 -34.02 -2.26 9.18
CA TRP A 147 -34.45 -2.97 7.97
C TRP A 147 -35.30 -4.21 8.27
N ILE A 148 -35.47 -4.60 9.54
CA ILE A 148 -36.25 -5.79 9.89
C ILE A 148 -37.70 -5.65 9.39
N GLY A 149 -38.21 -6.70 8.73
CA GLY A 149 -39.55 -6.70 8.14
C GLY A 149 -39.74 -5.79 6.92
N SER A 150 -38.68 -5.13 6.43
CA SER A 150 -38.71 -4.34 5.19
C SER A 150 -38.25 -5.17 4.00
N LYS A 151 -38.76 -4.86 2.80
CA LYS A 151 -38.24 -5.44 1.55
C LYS A 151 -36.97 -4.71 1.13
N LEU A 152 -36.04 -5.41 0.50
CA LEU A 152 -34.78 -4.83 0.02
C LEU A 152 -35.00 -3.57 -0.86
N GLN A 153 -36.04 -3.55 -1.70
CA GLN A 153 -36.34 -2.40 -2.55
C GLN A 153 -36.85 -1.16 -1.79
N ASP A 154 -37.40 -1.35 -0.59
CA ASP A 154 -37.98 -0.28 0.23
C ASP A 154 -36.94 0.30 1.22
N VAL A 155 -35.78 -0.34 1.32
CA VAL A 155 -34.66 0.08 2.16
C VAL A 155 -33.79 1.11 1.43
N PHE A 156 -33.45 2.19 2.14
CA PHE A 156 -32.47 3.16 1.63
C PHE A 156 -31.06 2.58 1.69
N LEU A 157 -30.52 2.21 0.53
CA LEU A 157 -29.11 1.88 0.34
C LEU A 157 -28.44 2.97 -0.50
N PRO A 158 -27.26 3.49 -0.09
CA PRO A 158 -26.45 4.35 -0.95
C PRO A 158 -26.15 3.67 -2.29
N LYS A 159 -26.02 4.45 -3.37
CA LYS A 159 -25.85 3.92 -4.74
C LYS A 159 -24.66 2.96 -4.91
N ASP A 160 -23.64 3.15 -4.07
CA ASP A 160 -22.38 2.41 -4.11
C ASP A 160 -22.33 1.22 -3.15
N ILE A 161 -23.43 0.96 -2.42
CA ILE A 161 -23.62 -0.19 -1.53
C ILE A 161 -24.70 -1.10 -2.09
N ARG A 162 -24.42 -2.42 -2.13
CA ARG A 162 -25.40 -3.43 -2.54
C ARG A 162 -25.38 -4.63 -1.61
N VAL A 163 -26.55 -5.19 -1.32
CA VAL A 163 -26.65 -6.51 -0.68
C VAL A 163 -26.42 -7.58 -1.75
N VAL A 164 -25.33 -8.32 -1.62
CA VAL A 164 -24.93 -9.35 -2.60
C VAL A 164 -25.48 -10.72 -2.21
N LEU A 165 -25.50 -11.00 -0.90
CA LEU A 165 -25.90 -12.29 -0.36
C LEU A 165 -26.66 -12.10 0.96
N VAL A 166 -27.65 -12.96 1.18
CA VAL A 166 -28.31 -13.15 2.46
C VAL A 166 -28.11 -14.59 2.88
N GLU A 167 -27.68 -14.80 4.12
CA GLU A 167 -27.62 -16.09 4.78
C GLU A 167 -28.71 -16.18 5.86
N ARG A 168 -29.64 -17.10 5.68
CA ARG A 168 -30.75 -17.40 6.61
C ARG A 168 -30.78 -18.90 6.86
N ASP A 169 -30.87 -19.32 8.13
CA ASP A 169 -30.91 -20.75 8.49
C ASP A 169 -29.78 -21.58 7.85
N SER A 170 -28.56 -21.01 7.78
CA SER A 170 -27.39 -21.60 7.11
C SER A 170 -27.54 -21.82 5.59
N LYS A 171 -28.54 -21.20 4.96
CA LYS A 171 -28.72 -21.19 3.50
C LYS A 171 -28.38 -19.82 2.94
N GLN A 172 -27.54 -19.82 1.90
CA GLN A 172 -27.12 -18.61 1.21
C GLN A 172 -27.92 -18.43 -0.08
N PHE A 173 -28.45 -17.23 -0.30
CA PHE A 173 -29.16 -16.89 -1.53
C PHE A 173 -28.91 -15.44 -1.94
N MET A 174 -28.98 -15.17 -3.25
CA MET A 174 -28.93 -13.80 -3.76
C MET A 174 -30.28 -13.12 -3.56
N PRO A 175 -30.35 -12.00 -2.83
CA PRO A 175 -31.61 -11.32 -2.62
C PRO A 175 -32.07 -10.61 -3.88
N ASN A 176 -33.38 -10.41 -3.99
CA ASN A 176 -33.99 -9.56 -5.01
C ASN A 176 -34.77 -8.43 -4.31
N GLY A 177 -35.32 -7.49 -5.08
CA GLY A 177 -36.05 -6.35 -4.49
C GLY A 177 -37.21 -6.74 -3.58
N GLN A 178 -37.78 -7.94 -3.74
CA GLN A 178 -38.89 -8.44 -2.93
C GLN A 178 -38.44 -9.23 -1.70
N THR A 179 -37.14 -9.50 -1.54
CA THR A 179 -36.60 -10.19 -0.37
C THR A 179 -36.91 -9.38 0.88
N LEU A 180 -37.64 -10.01 1.79
CA LEU A 180 -37.96 -9.47 3.11
C LEU A 180 -36.83 -9.80 4.08
N PHE A 181 -36.31 -8.81 4.80
CA PHE A 181 -35.31 -9.05 5.84
C PHE A 181 -35.98 -9.58 7.12
N GLU A 182 -35.41 -10.65 7.67
CA GLU A 182 -35.88 -11.32 8.88
C GLU A 182 -34.82 -11.27 9.98
N LEU A 183 -35.26 -11.43 11.23
CA LEU A 183 -34.37 -11.52 12.39
C LEU A 183 -33.34 -12.64 12.18
N GLY A 184 -32.06 -12.35 12.41
CA GLY A 184 -30.96 -13.31 12.27
C GLY A 184 -30.42 -13.46 10.84
N ASP A 185 -30.95 -12.72 9.87
CA ASP A 185 -30.35 -12.66 8.52
C ASP A 185 -28.93 -12.09 8.58
N ARG A 186 -27.97 -12.82 8.03
CA ARG A 186 -26.60 -12.33 7.81
C ARG A 186 -26.46 -11.81 6.37
N LEU A 187 -26.24 -10.51 6.24
CA LEU A 187 -26.12 -9.78 5.00
C LEU A 187 -24.66 -9.60 4.61
N THR A 188 -24.32 -9.90 3.36
CA THR A 188 -23.04 -9.52 2.76
C THR A 188 -23.27 -8.30 1.87
N LEU A 189 -22.74 -7.16 2.30
CA LEU A 189 -22.79 -5.89 1.60
C LEU A 189 -21.52 -5.70 0.78
N SER A 190 -21.64 -5.31 -0.48
CA SER A 190 -20.51 -4.82 -1.27
C SER A 190 -20.53 -3.29 -1.27
N ALA A 191 -19.44 -2.67 -0.85
CA ALA A 191 -19.22 -1.23 -0.93
C ALA A 191 -18.06 -0.96 -1.89
N LEU A 192 -18.19 0.05 -2.76
CA LEU A 192 -17.05 0.50 -3.55
C LEU A 192 -16.00 1.15 -2.63
N HIS A 193 -14.72 0.97 -2.96
CA HIS A 193 -13.63 1.63 -2.24
C HIS A 193 -13.86 3.14 -2.25
N TYR A 194 -13.82 3.72 -1.06
CA TYR A 194 -13.93 5.15 -0.86
C TYR A 194 -12.60 5.79 -1.26
N ASP A 195 -12.60 6.57 -2.34
CA ASP A 195 -11.45 7.38 -2.74
C ASP A 195 -11.59 8.79 -2.13
N PRO A 196 -10.74 9.17 -1.16
CA PRO A 196 -10.76 10.49 -0.53
C PRO A 196 -10.53 11.64 -1.52
N ALA A 197 -9.89 11.38 -2.68
CA ALA A 197 -9.63 12.40 -3.69
C ALA A 197 -10.84 12.68 -4.60
N LEU A 198 -11.76 11.70 -4.74
CA LEU A 198 -12.97 11.83 -5.57
C LEU A 198 -14.22 12.16 -4.75
N ASN A 199 -14.24 11.79 -3.46
CA ASN A 199 -15.41 11.94 -2.61
C ASN A 199 -15.28 13.13 -1.66
N GLN A 200 -16.29 14.01 -1.70
CA GLN A 200 -16.35 15.30 -0.98
C GLN A 200 -16.61 15.17 0.54
N ILE A 201 -16.27 14.05 1.17
CA ILE A 201 -16.53 13.78 2.59
C ILE A 201 -15.21 13.95 3.36
N GLU A 202 -15.06 15.07 4.07
CA GLU A 202 -13.94 15.28 5.00
C GLU A 202 -14.38 14.90 6.42
N LEU A 203 -13.82 13.80 6.94
CA LEU A 203 -14.02 13.38 8.33
C LEU A 203 -13.00 14.09 9.23
N ASN A 204 -13.49 14.90 10.15
CA ASN A 204 -12.68 15.61 11.14
C ASN A 204 -13.01 15.10 12.53
N GLU A 205 -12.00 14.53 13.20
CA GLU A 205 -12.07 14.12 14.58
C GLU A 205 -11.63 15.27 15.49
N ARG A 206 -12.38 15.51 16.57
CA ARG A 206 -12.04 16.54 17.55
C ARG A 206 -12.61 16.20 18.92
N THR A 207 -11.83 16.45 19.96
CA THR A 207 -12.31 16.36 21.34
C THR A 207 -13.03 17.65 21.72
N VAL A 208 -14.22 17.50 22.31
CA VAL A 208 -15.05 18.61 22.79
C VAL A 208 -14.41 19.18 24.06
N LYS A 209 -14.06 20.46 24.03
CA LYS A 209 -13.43 21.15 25.16
C LYS A 209 -14.44 21.94 25.98
N GLU A 210 -14.05 22.30 27.21
CA GLU A 210 -14.82 23.22 28.02
C GLU A 210 -14.97 24.58 27.31
N GLY A 211 -16.20 25.06 27.15
CA GLY A 211 -16.52 26.29 26.40
C GLY A 211 -16.75 26.09 24.89
N ASP A 212 -16.68 24.86 24.38
CA ASP A 212 -16.99 24.55 22.98
C ASP A 212 -18.48 24.75 22.66
N ARG A 213 -18.82 25.09 21.41
CA ARG A 213 -20.20 25.27 20.94
C ARG A 213 -21.05 24.01 21.07
N PHE A 214 -20.41 22.85 21.16
CA PHE A 214 -21.05 21.55 21.33
C PHE A 214 -21.26 21.16 22.79
N ALA A 215 -20.42 21.67 23.70
CA ALA A 215 -20.38 21.20 25.09
C ALA A 215 -21.73 21.41 25.81
N GLY A 216 -22.26 20.33 26.36
CA GLY A 216 -23.50 20.29 27.13
C GLY A 216 -24.78 20.44 26.32
N ARG A 217 -24.73 20.46 24.98
CA ARG A 217 -25.90 20.65 24.12
C ARG A 217 -26.41 19.35 23.51
N TYR A 218 -27.71 19.28 23.29
CA TYR A 218 -28.32 18.22 22.49
C TYR A 218 -28.06 18.46 21.02
N ILE A 219 -27.89 17.38 20.25
CA ILE A 219 -27.59 17.48 18.83
C ILE A 219 -28.68 18.21 18.04
N ARG A 220 -29.96 18.04 18.42
CA ARG A 220 -31.08 18.80 17.83
C ARG A 220 -30.97 20.32 17.98
N ASP A 221 -30.28 20.79 19.02
CA ASP A 221 -30.14 22.21 19.34
C ASP A 221 -28.85 22.82 18.76
N LEU A 222 -28.01 21.98 18.15
CA LEU A 222 -26.79 22.43 17.49
C LEU A 222 -27.14 23.12 16.17
N LYS A 223 -26.68 24.36 16.03
CA LYS A 223 -26.67 25.06 14.75
C LYS A 223 -25.50 24.54 13.90
N LEU A 224 -25.68 23.34 13.35
CA LEU A 224 -24.77 22.77 12.35
C LEU A 224 -24.93 23.53 11.02
N HIS A 225 -23.83 23.71 10.29
CA HIS A 225 -23.92 24.21 8.91
C HIS A 225 -24.63 23.16 8.03
N ALA A 226 -25.22 23.56 6.91
CA ALA A 226 -25.96 22.65 6.02
C ALA A 226 -25.13 21.44 5.56
N ASN A 227 -23.81 21.61 5.52
CA ASN A 227 -22.85 20.61 5.08
C ASN A 227 -22.11 19.94 6.25
N GLU A 228 -22.49 20.23 7.49
CA GLU A 228 -21.85 19.70 8.70
C GLU A 228 -22.74 18.64 9.35
N ARG A 229 -22.22 17.43 9.54
CA ARG A 229 -22.94 16.36 10.25
C ARG A 229 -22.02 15.65 11.24
N ILE A 230 -22.48 15.48 12.48
CA ILE A 230 -21.83 14.62 13.46
C ILE A 230 -22.20 13.18 13.10
N ILE A 231 -21.20 12.33 12.79
CA ILE A 231 -21.42 10.93 12.39
C ILE A 231 -21.44 10.01 13.59
N LEU A 232 -20.48 10.19 14.50
CA LEU A 232 -20.34 9.39 15.71
C LEU A 232 -19.70 10.24 16.81
N LEU A 233 -19.96 9.84 18.05
CA LEU A 233 -19.23 10.32 19.21
C LEU A 233 -18.56 9.11 19.87
N GLU A 234 -17.41 9.30 20.47
CA GLU A 234 -16.80 8.33 21.37
C GLU A 234 -16.70 8.96 22.76
N ARG A 235 -17.23 8.24 23.75
CA ARG A 235 -17.21 8.64 25.16
C ARG A 235 -16.61 7.49 25.97
N ASN A 236 -15.51 7.75 26.65
CA ASN A 236 -14.83 6.74 27.48
C ASN A 236 -14.52 5.43 26.74
N GLY A 237 -14.21 5.48 25.44
CA GLY A 237 -13.93 4.30 24.62
C GLY A 237 -15.16 3.61 24.00
N GLU A 238 -16.37 4.09 24.27
CA GLU A 238 -17.60 3.57 23.65
C GLU A 238 -18.07 4.45 22.51
N VAL A 239 -18.34 3.83 21.36
CA VAL A 239 -18.89 4.50 20.18
C VAL A 239 -20.40 4.67 20.32
N ILE A 240 -20.86 5.91 20.20
CA ILE A 240 -22.26 6.34 20.29
C ILE A 240 -22.69 6.86 18.93
N ILE A 241 -23.79 6.32 18.39
CA ILE A 241 -24.43 6.84 17.18
C ILE A 241 -25.34 8.01 17.58
N PRO A 242 -25.05 9.25 17.12
CA PRO A 242 -25.79 10.44 17.49
C PRO A 242 -27.23 10.40 17.00
N THR A 243 -28.17 10.62 17.92
CA THR A 243 -29.56 10.97 17.61
C THR A 243 -29.82 12.42 18.02
N GLY A 244 -30.97 12.98 17.65
CA GLY A 244 -31.32 14.35 18.06
C GLY A 244 -31.37 14.55 19.58
N ASP A 245 -31.58 13.48 20.36
CA ASP A 245 -31.60 13.48 21.84
C ASP A 245 -30.23 13.18 22.46
N THR A 246 -29.20 12.93 21.66
CA THR A 246 -27.85 12.71 22.18
C THR A 246 -27.28 14.04 22.66
N GLN A 247 -26.89 14.10 23.94
CA GLN A 247 -26.18 15.25 24.51
C GLN A 247 -24.68 15.07 24.34
N VAL A 248 -24.02 16.09 23.80
CA VAL A 248 -22.56 16.13 23.66
C VAL A 248 -21.95 16.66 24.96
N LEU A 249 -21.01 15.92 25.54
CA LEU A 249 -20.33 16.27 26.79
C LEU A 249 -18.89 16.76 26.52
N VAL A 250 -18.31 17.39 27.54
CA VAL A 250 -16.87 17.70 27.55
C VAL A 250 -16.10 16.38 27.54
N ASP A 251 -14.98 16.36 26.82
CA ASP A 251 -14.13 15.19 26.57
C ASP A 251 -14.70 14.12 25.63
N ASP A 252 -15.92 14.31 25.08
CA ASP A 252 -16.37 13.49 23.96
C ASP A 252 -15.47 13.72 22.74
N LEU A 253 -15.02 12.64 22.10
CA LEU A 253 -14.44 12.71 20.77
C LEU A 253 -15.59 12.70 19.77
N ILE A 254 -15.74 13.76 18.98
CA ILE A 254 -16.76 13.85 17.93
C ILE A 254 -16.13 13.74 16.55
N VAL A 255 -16.75 12.95 15.69
CA VAL A 255 -16.37 12.83 14.28
C VAL A 255 -17.40 13.58 13.45
N ILE A 256 -16.92 14.62 12.77
CA ILE A 256 -17.76 15.51 11.97
C ILE A 256 -17.41 15.31 10.50
N ASN A 257 -18.41 15.08 9.67
CA ASN A 257 -18.29 15.16 8.22
C ASN A 257 -18.58 16.57 7.73
N TRP A 258 -17.66 17.11 6.93
CA TRP A 258 -17.88 18.29 6.11
C TRP A 258 -18.07 17.87 4.65
N MET A 259 -19.27 18.09 4.12
CA MET A 259 -19.55 17.90 2.69
C MET A 259 -19.13 19.15 1.91
N ARG A 260 -18.13 19.07 1.03
CA ARG A 260 -17.82 20.17 0.10
C ARG A 260 -18.83 20.18 -1.04
N THR A 261 -19.78 21.11 -1.06
CA THR A 261 -20.64 21.39 -2.22
C THR A 261 -19.85 21.90 -3.41
#